data_AF-A0A3A4QIL3-F1
#
_entry.id   AF-A0A3A4QIL3-F1
#
_cell.length_a   1.000
_cell.length_b   1.000
_cell.length_c   1.000
_cell.angle_alpha   90.00
_cell.angle_beta   90.00
_cell.angle_gamma   90.00
#
_symmetry.space_group_name_H-M   'P 1'
#
loop_
_entity.id
_entity.type
_entity.pdbx_description
1 polymer ?
#
loop_
_entity_poly.entity_id
_entity_poly.type
_entity_poly.pdbx_seq_one_letter_code
_entity_poly.pdbx_strand_id
1 'polypeptide(L)' 'MIFSGPAALILLNGISFGLFYLWYANVIAPIFSVFAGMILAYRYVKTRSLIIVTIEHSLLGIFLYIIGLGWFFYSGSMR' A
#
# COMPACT_ATOMS: atom_id res chain seq x y z
N MET A 1 -16.16 -18.46 -5.28
CA MET A 1 -15.19 -17.91 -4.31
C MET A 1 -13.80 -18.27 -4.80
N ILE A 2 -13.11 -17.36 -5.51
CA ILE A 2 -11.97 -17.69 -6.39
C ILE A 2 -10.59 -17.56 -5.67
N PHE A 3 -10.54 -17.24 -4.38
CA PHE A 3 -9.27 -17.05 -3.66
C PHE A 3 -9.11 -18.01 -2.48
N SER A 4 -8.00 -18.76 -2.51
CA SER A 4 -7.73 -19.98 -1.73
C SER A 4 -7.32 -19.78 -0.27
N GLY A 5 -7.50 -18.59 0.30
CA GLY A 5 -7.27 -18.34 1.73
C GLY A 5 -6.89 -16.89 2.07
N PRO A 6 -6.89 -16.52 3.37
CA PRO A 6 -6.60 -15.15 3.81
C PRO A 6 -5.21 -14.67 3.36
N ALA A 7 -4.21 -15.55 3.35
CA ALA A 7 -2.86 -15.23 2.90
C ALA A 7 -2.80 -14.87 1.41
N ALA A 8 -3.51 -15.62 0.56
CA ALA A 8 -3.58 -15.33 -0.87
C ALA A 8 -4.25 -13.98 -1.15
N LEU A 9 -5.31 -13.65 -0.39
CA LEU A 9 -5.98 -12.35 -0.48
C LEU A 9 -5.06 -11.20 -0.05
N ILE A 10 -4.27 -11.37 1.01
CA ILE A 10 -3.29 -10.36 1.46
C ILE A 10 -2.20 -10.15 0.41
N LEU A 11 -1.65 -11.23 -0.15
CA LEU A 11 -0.63 -11.15 -1.21
C LEU A 11 -1.17 -10.44 -2.46
N LEU A 12 -2.36 -10.84 -2.93
CA LEU A 12 -2.99 -10.23 -4.10
C LEU A 12 -3.33 -8.76 -3.86
N ASN A 13 -3.78 -8.40 -2.65
CA ASN A 13 -4.01 -7.02 -2.28
C ASN A 13 -2.70 -6.21 -2.35
N GLY A 14 -1.62 -6.70 -1.75
CA GLY A 14 -0.31 -6.04 -1.82
C GLY A 14 0.18 -5.84 -3.26
N ILE A 15 0.14 -6.90 -4.08
CA ILE A 15 0.54 -6.81 -5.50
C ILE A 15 -0.31 -5.77 -6.23
N SER A 16 -1.63 -5.82 -6.07
CA SER A 16 -2.56 -4.87 -6.71
C SER A 16 -2.27 -3.43 -6.27
N PHE A 17 -1.92 -3.24 -4.99
CA PHE A 17 -1.54 -1.94 -4.46
C PHE A 17 -0.26 -1.44 -5.13
N GLY A 18 0.79 -2.26 -5.19
CA GLY A 18 2.05 -1.91 -5.85
C GLY A 18 1.92 -1.60 -7.34
N LEU A 19 1.08 -2.34 -8.06
CA LEU A 19 0.86 -2.15 -9.50
C LEU A 19 0.39 -0.73 -9.83
N PHE A 20 -0.44 -0.12 -8.98
CA PHE A 20 -0.88 1.26 -9.17
C PHE A 20 0.28 2.27 -9.18
N TYR A 21 1.33 1.99 -8.39
CA TYR A 21 2.48 2.90 -8.23
C TYR A 21 3.58 2.69 -9.27
N LEU A 22 3.45 1.73 -10.18
CA LEU A 22 4.33 1.62 -11.36
C LEU A 22 4.30 2.90 -12.21
N TRP A 23 3.23 3.68 -12.13
CA TRP A 23 3.08 4.92 -12.88
C TRP A 23 4.08 6.02 -12.49
N TYR A 24 4.69 5.94 -11.31
CA TYR A 24 5.63 6.95 -10.81
C TYR A 24 7.05 6.82 -11.40
N ALA A 25 7.25 5.94 -12.39
CA ALA A 25 8.53 5.70 -13.07
C ALA A 25 9.72 5.44 -12.12
N ASN A 26 9.45 4.97 -10.91
CA ASN A 26 10.46 4.62 -9.92
C ASN A 26 10.13 3.26 -9.30
N VAL A 27 11.17 2.53 -8.91
CA VAL A 27 11.04 1.17 -8.36
C VAL A 27 10.71 1.19 -6.87
N ILE A 28 10.98 2.31 -6.19
CA ILE A 28 10.81 2.43 -4.73
C ILE A 28 9.32 2.49 -4.36
N ALA A 29 8.54 3.30 -5.07
CA ALA A 29 7.10 3.44 -4.85
C ALA A 29 6.32 2.12 -4.96
N PRO A 30 6.44 1.31 -6.04
CA PRO A 30 5.73 0.04 -6.12
C PRO A 30 6.19 -0.94 -5.04
N ILE A 31 7.48 -1.04 -4.71
CA ILE A 31 7.97 -1.95 -3.65
C ILE A 31 7.35 -1.59 -2.29
N PHE A 32 7.45 -0.32 -1.88
CA PHE A 32 6.89 0.12 -0.61
C PHE A 32 5.36 0.01 -0.58
N SER A 33 4.68 0.27 -1.69
CA SER A 33 3.24 0.10 -1.81
C SER A 33 2.79 -1.35 -1.71
N VAL A 34 3.58 -2.31 -2.22
CA VAL A 34 3.28 -3.73 -2.00
C VAL A 34 3.26 -4.06 -0.52
N PHE A 35 4.29 -3.65 0.23
CA PHE A 35 4.36 -3.89 1.68
C PHE A 35 3.25 -3.17 2.43
N ALA A 36 2.98 -1.91 2.11
CA ALA A 36 1.90 -1.13 2.70
C ALA A 36 0.53 -1.81 2.46
N GLY A 37 0.25 -2.24 1.23
CA GLY A 37 -0.97 -2.97 0.88
C GLY A 37 -1.11 -4.28 1.65
N MET A 38 -0.03 -5.07 1.79
CA MET A 38 -0.06 -6.30 2.60
C MET A 38 -0.37 -6.02 4.07
N ILE A 39 0.25 -4.99 4.67
CA ILE A 39 -0.02 -4.58 6.06
C ILE A 39 -1.49 -4.20 6.21
N LEU A 40 -2.01 -3.34 5.34
CA LEU A 40 -3.39 -2.88 5.38
C LEU A 40 -4.39 -4.04 5.18
N ALA A 41 -4.11 -4.97 4.27
CA ALA A 41 -4.94 -6.15 4.05
C ALA A 41 -4.94 -7.07 5.28
N TYR A 42 -3.79 -7.29 5.91
CA TYR A 42 -3.71 -8.05 7.16
C TYR A 42 -4.52 -7.39 8.28
N ARG A 43 -4.43 -6.06 8.42
CA ARG A 43 -5.20 -5.28 9.39
C ARG A 43 -6.70 -5.36 9.13
N TYR A 44 -7.10 -5.36 7.85
CA TYR A 44 -8.49 -5.60 7.47
C TYR A 44 -8.96 -7.01 7.85
N VAL A 45 -8.16 -8.05 7.60
CA VAL A 45 -8.52 -9.44 7.97
C VAL A 45 -8.72 -9.57 9.48
N LYS A 46 -7.89 -8.90 10.29
CA LYS A 46 -7.95 -8.96 11.75
C LYS A 46 -9.08 -8.11 12.34
N THR A 47 -9.33 -6.92 11.82
CA THR A 47 -10.27 -5.95 12.41
C THR A 47 -11.63 -5.89 11.72
N ARG A 48 -11.71 -6.39 10.48
CA ARG A 48 -12.89 -6.33 9.59
C ARG A 48 -13.47 -4.92 9.39
N SER A 49 -12.68 -3.88 9.66
CA SER A 49 -13.11 -2.49 9.60
C SER A 49 -12.31 -1.70 8.57
N LEU A 50 -13.01 -1.14 7.58
CA LEU A 50 -12.39 -0.24 6.60
C LEU A 50 -11.97 1.09 7.23
N ILE A 51 -12.65 1.54 8.29
CA ILE A 51 -12.31 2.80 8.97
C ILE A 51 -10.91 2.72 9.56
N ILE A 52 -10.59 1.62 10.23
CA ILE A 52 -9.25 1.40 10.82
C ILE A 52 -8.19 1.37 9.72
N VAL A 53 -8.46 0.66 8.63
CA VAL A 53 -7.55 0.55 7.48
C VAL A 53 -7.30 1.93 6.85
N THR A 54 -8.34 2.75 6.66
CA THR A 54 -8.20 4.11 6.11
C THR A 54 -7.39 5.00 7.02
N ILE A 55 -7.60 4.94 8.35
CA ILE A 55 -6.81 5.71 9.31
C ILE A 55 -5.33 5.27 9.25
N GLU A 56 -5.06 3.96 9.28
CA GLU A 56 -3.71 3.43 9.19
C GLU A 56 -3.03 3.79 7.85
N HIS A 57 -3.77 3.74 6.74
CA HIS A 57 -3.26 4.14 5.44
C HIS A 57 -2.87 5.62 5.40
N SER A 58 -3.72 6.50 5.93
CA SER A 58 -3.41 7.93 6.02
C SER A 58 -2.19 8.19 6.89
N LEU A 59 -2.06 7.50 8.03
CA LEU A 59 -0.90 7.64 8.92
C LEU A 59 0.39 7.15 8.25
N LEU A 60 0.35 6.01 7.55
CA LEU A 60 1.50 5.49 6.79
C LEU A 60 1.93 6.47 5.68
N GLY A 61 0.96 7.05 4.97
CA GLY A 61 1.23 8.09 3.96
C GLY A 61 1.89 9.32 4.58
N ILE A 62 1.31 9.88 5.65
CA ILE A 62 1.87 11.03 6.35
C ILE A 62 3.30 10.73 6.84
N PHE A 63 3.51 9.56 7.44
CA PHE A 63 4.83 9.15 7.91
C PHE A 63 5.87 9.13 6.77
N LEU A 64 5.54 8.54 5.62
CA LEU A 64 6.42 8.53 4.44
C LEU A 64 6.79 9.96 3.99
N TYR A 65 5.84 10.89 4.01
CA TYR A 65 6.11 12.29 3.68
C TYR A 65 7.01 12.99 4.71
N ILE A 66 6.83 12.71 6.01
CA ILE A 66 7.67 13.29 7.08
C ILE A 66 9.12 12.84 6.96
N ILE A 67 9.36 11.56 6.66
CA ILE A 67 10.73 11.02 6.51
C ILE A 67 11.36 11.29 5.13
N GLY A 68 10.70 12.07 4.27
CA GLY A 68 11.21 12.46 2.95
C GLY A 68 11.02 11.41 1.85
N LEU A 69 10.54 10.20 2.17
CA LEU A 69 10.22 9.17 1.17
C LEU A 69 8.96 9.49 0.34
N GLY A 70 8.13 10.44 0.79
CA GLY A 70 6.97 10.92 0.05
C GLY A 70 7.31 11.47 -1.34
N TRP A 71 8.57 11.87 -1.58
CA TRP A 71 9.04 12.31 -2.89
C TRP A 71 8.83 11.25 -3.98
N PHE A 72 9.02 9.96 -3.66
CA PHE A 72 8.81 8.86 -4.61
C PHE A 72 7.33 8.61 -4.96
N PHE A 73 6.42 9.16 -4.13
CA PHE A 73 4.96 9.05 -4.27
C PHE A 73 4.32 10.35 -4.76
N TYR A 74 5.13 11.35 -5.08
CA TYR A 74 4.67 12.66 -5.52
C TYR A 74 4.74 12.76 -7.04
N SER A 75 3.64 13.09 -7.72
CA SER A 75 3.62 13.11 -9.19
C SER A 75 4.55 14.15 -9.80
N GLY A 76 4.81 15.26 -9.11
CA GLY A 76 5.76 16.28 -9.55
C GLY A 76 7.23 15.88 -9.43
N SER A 77 7.56 14.70 -8.88
CA SER A 77 8.92 14.14 -8.93
C SER A 77 9.20 13.36 -10.21
N MET A 78 8.16 13.02 -10.99
CA MET A 78 8.32 12.43 -12.31
C MET A 78 8.86 13.51 -13.25
N ARG A 79 10.13 13.36 -13.62
CA ARG A 79 10.84 14.18 -14.62
C ARG A 79 11.20 13.34 -15.83
#